data_AF-L1L023-F1
#
_entry.id   AF-L1L023-F1
#
_cell.length_a   1.000
_cell.length_b   1.000
_cell.length_c   1.000
_cell.angle_alpha   90.00
_cell.angle_beta   90.00
_cell.angle_gamma   90.00
#
_symmetry.space_group_name_H-M   'P 1'
#
loop_
_entity.id
_entity.type
_entity.pdbx_description
1 polymer ?
#
loop_
_entity_poly.entity_id
_entity_poly.type
_entity_poly.pdbx_seq_one_letter_code
_entity_poly.pdbx_strand_id
1 'polypeptide(L)'
;MATEGAKTERDYITLLNHAYGEEKNFRLHFCRHPDNNGLRPVEVVKRVLADADPTDEKWALFDRDSGDKTPEEIQEAMRLAAEQGVHVALSHPSFELWLLLHFKQHTSPESGLSTTTLNRLRSHPEADGFADYDTQSGDRGKGLGGVRGRSLLGRERTAVRNARKLVALCPHPSGGCSAKGLTVEKIPGPRSETKETYEEWNRRTGHAATCDPVRRDPSADVWRLLVSLGIGTDDS
;
A
#
# COMPACT_ATOMS: atom_id res chain seq x y z
N MET A 1 7.93 -5.04 -8.53
CA MET A 1 6.62 -4.62 -7.97
C MET A 1 5.75 -3.98 -9.04
N ALA A 2 4.43 -4.12 -8.93
CA ALA A 2 3.46 -3.49 -9.81
C ALA A 2 2.44 -2.70 -8.98
N THR A 3 1.89 -1.66 -9.60
CA THR A 3 0.95 -0.72 -9.01
C THR A 3 -0.28 -0.64 -9.92
N GLU A 4 -1.46 -0.36 -9.34
CA GLU A 4 -2.65 -0.01 -10.10
C GLU A 4 -2.47 1.31 -10.85
N GLY A 5 -2.02 2.36 -10.15
CA GLY A 5 -1.73 3.66 -10.75
C GLY A 5 -0.35 3.73 -11.40
N ALA A 6 -0.27 4.52 -12.47
CA ALA A 6 0.99 4.75 -13.20
C ALA A 6 1.76 5.99 -12.72
N LYS A 7 1.29 6.72 -11.71
CA LYS A 7 1.91 7.99 -11.29
C LYS A 7 2.23 8.09 -9.80
N THR A 8 1.23 8.27 -8.94
CA THR A 8 1.45 8.57 -7.52
C THR A 8 2.27 7.51 -6.81
N GLU A 9 1.86 6.24 -6.93
CA GLU A 9 2.52 5.10 -6.29
C GLU A 9 3.93 4.93 -6.85
N ARG A 10 4.10 5.10 -8.16
CA ARG A 10 5.42 4.99 -8.81
C ARG A 10 6.36 6.10 -8.36
N ASP A 11 5.89 7.34 -8.29
CA ASP A 11 6.71 8.46 -7.80
C ASP A 11 7.05 8.26 -6.31
N TYR A 12 6.13 7.74 -5.50
CA TYR A 12 6.36 7.45 -4.08
C TYR A 12 7.44 6.37 -3.88
N ILE A 13 7.33 5.26 -4.61
CA ILE A 13 8.31 4.18 -4.56
C ILE A 13 9.68 4.64 -5.10
N THR A 14 9.69 5.46 -6.15
CA THR A 14 10.92 6.07 -6.69
C THR A 14 11.57 6.95 -5.64
N LEU A 15 10.77 7.76 -4.92
CA LEU A 15 11.23 8.58 -3.80
C LEU A 15 11.88 7.74 -2.69
N LEU A 16 11.26 6.61 -2.30
CA LEU A 16 11.85 5.69 -1.30
C LEU A 16 13.17 5.07 -1.77
N ASN A 17 13.24 4.62 -3.03
CA ASN A 17 14.47 4.09 -3.62
C ASN A 17 15.61 5.11 -3.55
N HIS A 18 15.34 6.37 -3.91
CA HIS A 18 16.36 7.42 -3.88
C HIS A 18 16.75 7.82 -2.47
N ALA A 19 15.80 7.90 -1.54
CA ALA A 19 16.06 8.36 -0.19
C ALA A 19 16.76 7.30 0.68
N TYR A 20 16.41 6.01 0.51
CA TYR A 20 16.79 4.96 1.46
C TYR A 20 17.45 3.73 0.82
N GLY A 21 17.39 3.56 -0.50
CA GLY A 21 17.80 2.32 -1.16
C GLY A 21 19.26 1.93 -0.93
N GLU A 22 20.17 2.92 -1.00
CA GLU A 22 21.59 2.69 -0.75
C GLU A 22 21.87 2.40 0.73
N GLU A 23 21.38 3.25 1.63
CA GLU A 23 21.59 3.12 3.09
C GLU A 23 21.05 1.80 3.64
N LYS A 24 19.83 1.41 3.21
CA LYS A 24 19.11 0.22 3.70
C LYS A 24 19.34 -1.02 2.82
N ASN A 25 20.22 -0.92 1.82
CA ASN A 25 20.60 -2.02 0.91
C ASN A 25 19.41 -2.74 0.24
N PHE A 26 18.55 -1.97 -0.42
CA PHE A 26 17.45 -2.51 -1.23
C PHE A 26 17.36 -1.81 -2.58
N ARG A 27 16.67 -2.46 -3.53
CA ARG A 27 16.30 -1.84 -4.79
C ARG A 27 14.90 -2.26 -5.21
N LEU A 28 14.00 -1.30 -5.33
CA LEU A 28 12.63 -1.53 -5.81
C LEU A 28 12.60 -1.40 -7.33
N HIS A 29 12.23 -2.48 -8.01
CA HIS A 29 12.08 -2.50 -9.46
C HIS A 29 10.60 -2.46 -9.83
N PHE A 30 10.25 -1.62 -10.80
CA PHE A 30 8.89 -1.62 -11.35
C PHE A 30 8.76 -2.63 -12.48
N CYS A 31 7.68 -3.38 -12.46
CA CYS A 31 7.21 -4.15 -13.60
C CYS A 31 6.81 -3.19 -14.74
N ARG A 32 6.85 -3.68 -15.98
CA ARG A 32 6.48 -2.91 -17.16
C ARG A 32 4.97 -2.65 -17.11
N HIS A 33 4.57 -1.39 -17.13
CA HIS A 33 3.16 -1.02 -17.17
C HIS A 33 2.70 -1.01 -18.63
N PRO A 34 1.63 -1.75 -19.01
CA PRO A 34 1.26 -1.91 -20.42
C PRO A 34 0.69 -0.63 -21.04
N ASP A 35 -0.10 0.18 -20.31
CA ASP A 35 -0.81 1.34 -20.88
C ASP A 35 -1.06 2.45 -19.82
N ASN A 36 -1.62 3.60 -20.22
CA ASN A 36 -1.93 4.72 -19.31
C ASN A 36 -3.22 4.55 -18.48
N ASN A 37 -4.01 3.49 -18.71
CA ASN A 37 -5.35 3.32 -18.11
C ASN A 37 -5.36 2.65 -16.73
N GLY A 38 -4.20 2.50 -16.09
CA GLY A 38 -4.05 1.76 -14.84
C GLY A 38 -4.27 0.25 -15.00
N LEU A 39 -4.08 -0.51 -13.93
CA LEU A 39 -4.28 -1.96 -13.87
C LEU A 39 -5.33 -2.32 -12.82
N ARG A 40 -6.22 -3.25 -13.13
CA ARG A 40 -7.15 -3.80 -12.12
C ARG A 40 -6.38 -4.69 -11.13
N PRO A 41 -6.88 -4.91 -9.90
CA PRO A 41 -6.15 -5.62 -8.85
C PRO A 41 -5.55 -6.98 -9.26
N VAL A 42 -6.33 -7.83 -9.94
CA VAL A 42 -5.83 -9.14 -10.44
C VAL A 42 -4.73 -8.96 -11.48
N GLU A 43 -4.82 -7.94 -12.32
CA GLU A 43 -3.82 -7.63 -13.35
C GLU A 43 -2.52 -7.11 -12.74
N VAL A 44 -2.59 -6.34 -11.64
CA VAL A 44 -1.42 -5.93 -10.86
C VAL A 44 -0.67 -7.18 -10.35
N VAL A 45 -1.38 -8.14 -9.76
CA VAL A 45 -0.76 -9.39 -9.27
C VAL A 45 -0.16 -10.19 -10.42
N LYS A 46 -0.90 -10.41 -11.52
CA LYS A 46 -0.40 -11.11 -12.71
C LYS A 46 0.82 -10.43 -13.31
N ARG A 47 0.86 -9.09 -13.31
CA ARG A 47 1.99 -8.32 -13.83
C ARG A 47 3.27 -8.58 -13.05
N VAL A 48 3.20 -8.62 -11.72
CA VAL A 48 4.37 -8.94 -10.89
C VAL A 48 4.87 -10.35 -11.17
N LEU A 49 3.95 -11.31 -11.32
CA LEU A 49 4.29 -12.70 -11.60
C LEU A 49 4.93 -12.90 -12.98
N ALA A 50 4.56 -12.09 -13.97
CA ALA A 50 5.12 -12.15 -15.31
C ALA A 50 6.52 -11.53 -15.41
N ASP A 51 6.75 -10.42 -14.70
CA ASP A 51 7.93 -9.57 -14.92
C ASP A 51 9.05 -9.75 -13.88
N ALA A 52 8.73 -10.19 -12.64
CA ALA A 52 9.72 -10.29 -11.56
C ALA A 52 10.53 -11.59 -11.63
N ASP A 53 11.80 -11.54 -11.23
CA ASP A 53 12.64 -12.74 -11.15
C ASP A 53 12.08 -13.72 -10.10
N PRO A 54 12.23 -15.04 -10.28
CA PRO A 54 11.82 -16.01 -9.26
C PRO A 54 12.41 -15.75 -7.87
N THR A 55 13.62 -15.18 -7.79
CA THR A 55 14.32 -14.87 -6.54
C THR A 55 13.91 -13.53 -5.92
N ASP A 56 13.23 -12.66 -6.67
CA ASP A 56 12.74 -11.37 -6.19
C ASP A 56 11.57 -11.54 -5.22
N GLU A 57 11.54 -10.67 -4.21
CA GLU A 57 10.33 -10.43 -3.41
C GLU A 57 9.29 -9.67 -4.25
N LYS A 58 8.05 -10.15 -4.22
CA LYS A 58 6.99 -9.72 -5.12
C LYS A 58 5.96 -8.89 -4.37
N TRP A 59 5.69 -7.68 -4.86
CA TRP A 59 4.73 -6.73 -4.27
C TRP A 59 3.72 -6.22 -5.31
N ALA A 60 2.44 -6.31 -4.96
CA ALA A 60 1.32 -5.72 -5.68
C ALA A 60 0.67 -4.61 -4.82
N LEU A 61 0.53 -3.42 -5.39
CA LEU A 61 -0.09 -2.25 -4.75
C LEU A 61 -1.35 -1.90 -5.53
N PHE A 62 -2.49 -1.86 -4.87
CA PHE A 62 -3.76 -1.46 -5.48
C PHE A 62 -4.74 -0.92 -4.45
N ASP A 63 -5.73 -0.19 -4.92
CA ASP A 63 -6.71 0.48 -4.07
C ASP A 63 -8.03 -0.29 -4.06
N ARG A 64 -8.74 -0.26 -2.93
CA ARG A 64 -10.09 -0.83 -2.85
C ARG A 64 -11.00 -0.06 -3.82
N ASP A 65 -11.08 1.26 -3.70
CA ASP A 65 -12.10 2.15 -4.30
C ASP A 65 -13.45 1.49 -4.64
N SER A 66 -14.47 1.73 -3.80
CA SER A 66 -15.81 1.16 -4.00
C SER A 66 -16.56 1.68 -5.23
N GLY A 67 -16.11 2.76 -5.86
CA GLY A 67 -16.72 3.29 -7.09
C GLY A 67 -16.47 2.43 -8.33
N ASP A 68 -15.29 1.81 -8.41
CA ASP A 68 -14.79 1.23 -9.68
C ASP A 68 -14.53 -0.29 -9.63
N LYS A 69 -14.55 -0.88 -8.44
CA LYS A 69 -14.18 -2.30 -8.24
C LYS A 69 -15.25 -3.07 -7.50
N THR A 70 -15.45 -4.33 -7.87
CA THR A 70 -16.35 -5.21 -7.11
C THR A 70 -15.61 -5.85 -5.93
N PRO A 71 -16.31 -6.23 -4.84
CA PRO A 71 -15.71 -6.99 -3.75
C PRO A 71 -14.99 -8.26 -4.22
N GLU A 72 -15.57 -8.97 -5.19
CA GLU A 72 -15.07 -10.24 -5.72
C GLU A 72 -13.72 -10.05 -6.43
N GLU A 73 -13.50 -8.92 -7.10
CA GLU A 73 -12.24 -8.62 -7.78
C GLU A 73 -11.09 -8.40 -6.81
N ILE A 74 -11.36 -7.73 -5.69
CA ILE A 74 -10.37 -7.56 -4.62
C ILE A 74 -10.07 -8.91 -3.97
N GLN A 75 -11.10 -9.69 -3.65
CA GLN A 75 -10.94 -11.01 -3.04
C GLN A 75 -10.15 -11.96 -3.95
N GLU A 76 -10.43 -11.97 -5.25
CA GLU A 76 -9.71 -12.80 -6.21
C GLU A 76 -8.24 -12.38 -6.35
N ALA A 77 -7.94 -11.08 -6.36
CA ALA A 77 -6.56 -10.60 -6.37
C ALA A 77 -5.80 -11.02 -5.11
N MET A 78 -6.45 -10.94 -3.94
CA MET A 78 -5.88 -11.35 -2.66
C MET A 78 -5.61 -12.86 -2.60
N ARG A 79 -6.56 -13.69 -3.08
CA ARG A 79 -6.40 -15.15 -3.16
C ARG A 79 -5.27 -15.53 -4.11
N LEU A 80 -5.25 -14.94 -5.31
CA LEU A 80 -4.18 -15.17 -6.29
C LEU A 80 -2.81 -14.77 -5.72
N ALA A 81 -2.71 -13.64 -5.03
CA ALA A 81 -1.47 -13.19 -4.41
C ALA A 81 -0.98 -14.17 -3.33
N ALA A 82 -1.88 -14.65 -2.46
CA ALA A 82 -1.56 -15.65 -1.46
C ALA A 82 -1.04 -16.95 -2.08
N GLU A 83 -1.72 -17.47 -3.10
CA GLU A 83 -1.34 -18.72 -3.78
C GLU A 83 0.02 -18.66 -4.50
N GLN A 84 0.41 -17.46 -4.93
CA GLN A 84 1.60 -17.24 -5.74
C GLN A 84 2.76 -16.60 -4.96
N GLY A 85 2.61 -16.41 -3.65
CA GLY A 85 3.65 -15.85 -2.79
C GLY A 85 3.94 -14.36 -3.06
N VAL A 86 2.89 -13.57 -3.30
CA VAL A 86 2.98 -12.13 -3.56
C VAL A 86 2.50 -11.36 -2.33
N HIS A 87 3.26 -10.36 -1.89
CA HIS A 87 2.80 -9.39 -0.89
C HIS A 87 1.81 -8.42 -1.52
N VAL A 88 0.72 -8.14 -0.81
CA VAL A 88 -0.24 -7.09 -1.20
C VAL A 88 -0.18 -5.93 -0.21
N ALA A 89 -0.10 -4.72 -0.76
CA ALA A 89 -0.34 -3.47 -0.06
C ALA A 89 -1.64 -2.85 -0.61
N LEU A 90 -2.76 -3.18 0.04
CA LEU A 90 -4.09 -2.63 -0.24
C LEU A 90 -4.27 -1.29 0.48
N SER A 91 -4.75 -0.27 -0.24
CA SER A 91 -5.25 0.97 0.38
C SER A 91 -6.77 1.02 0.31
N HIS A 92 -7.42 1.45 1.40
CA HIS A 92 -8.87 1.61 1.48
C HIS A 92 -9.17 2.97 2.13
N PRO A 93 -9.76 3.93 1.38
CA PRO A 93 -10.27 3.76 0.01
C PRO A 93 -9.20 3.79 -1.08
N SER A 94 -8.13 4.57 -0.90
CA SER A 94 -7.17 4.93 -1.95
C SER A 94 -5.77 5.21 -1.40
N PHE A 95 -4.78 5.25 -2.29
CA PHE A 95 -3.39 5.56 -1.94
C PHE A 95 -3.21 6.96 -1.34
N GLU A 96 -4.11 7.91 -1.63
CA GLU A 96 -4.09 9.23 -0.99
C GLU A 96 -4.25 9.15 0.54
N LEU A 97 -4.91 8.12 1.06
CA LEU A 97 -4.95 7.88 2.51
C LEU A 97 -3.55 7.65 3.04
N TRP A 98 -2.74 6.84 2.35
CA TRP A 98 -1.35 6.60 2.73
C TRP A 98 -0.55 7.91 2.77
N LEU A 99 -0.71 8.79 1.78
CA LEU A 99 -0.06 10.11 1.76
C LEU A 99 -0.48 10.99 2.93
N LEU A 100 -1.78 11.03 3.26
CA LEU A 100 -2.30 11.79 4.40
C LEU A 100 -1.71 11.28 5.74
N LEU A 101 -1.50 9.97 5.87
CA LEU A 101 -0.99 9.35 7.10
C LEU A 101 0.44 9.79 7.46
N HIS A 102 1.23 10.32 6.50
CA HIS A 102 2.51 10.97 6.81
C HIS A 102 2.34 12.20 7.71
N PHE A 103 1.22 12.91 7.59
CA PHE A 103 1.03 14.19 8.28
C PHE A 103 0.12 14.07 9.49
N LYS A 104 -0.90 13.20 9.44
CA LYS A 104 -1.93 13.14 10.48
C LYS A 104 -2.46 11.74 10.67
N GLN A 105 -2.83 11.42 11.91
CA GLN A 105 -3.62 10.24 12.19
C GLN A 105 -5.02 10.37 11.56
N HIS A 106 -5.50 9.28 10.97
CA HIS A 106 -6.84 9.14 10.45
C HIS A 106 -7.57 8.05 11.24
N THR A 107 -8.86 8.21 11.53
CA THR A 107 -9.64 7.22 12.31
C THR A 107 -11.10 7.10 11.88
N SER A 108 -11.56 7.91 10.93
CA SER A 108 -12.96 7.90 10.49
C SER A 108 -13.11 7.00 9.28
N PRO A 109 -14.14 6.13 9.20
CA PRO A 109 -14.48 5.45 7.97
C PRO A 109 -14.75 6.47 6.86
N GLU A 110 -14.25 6.19 5.66
CA GLU A 110 -14.42 7.10 4.51
C GLU A 110 -15.59 6.66 3.62
N SER A 111 -16.35 5.63 4.04
CA SER A 111 -17.46 5.04 3.27
C SER A 111 -17.04 4.68 1.84
N GLY A 112 -15.77 4.31 1.68
CA GLY A 112 -15.17 3.99 0.39
C GLY A 112 -14.89 5.16 -0.54
N LEU A 113 -15.05 6.43 -0.14
CA LEU A 113 -14.84 7.61 -0.99
C LEU A 113 -13.55 8.37 -0.67
N SER A 114 -12.75 8.67 -1.70
CA SER A 114 -11.44 9.34 -1.57
C SER A 114 -11.52 10.86 -1.34
N THR A 115 -12.66 11.50 -1.60
CA THR A 115 -12.79 12.97 -1.61
C THR A 115 -12.46 13.63 -0.27
N THR A 116 -12.89 13.05 0.85
CA THR A 116 -12.62 13.61 2.18
C THR A 116 -11.13 13.53 2.52
N THR A 117 -10.51 12.38 2.24
CA THR A 117 -9.07 12.17 2.34
C THR A 117 -8.28 13.15 1.46
N LEU A 118 -8.66 13.32 0.20
CA LEU A 118 -8.06 14.29 -0.72
C LEU A 118 -8.15 15.73 -0.19
N ASN A 119 -9.32 16.16 0.26
CA ASN A 119 -9.50 17.51 0.80
C ASN A 119 -8.67 17.75 2.06
N ARG A 120 -8.56 16.75 2.95
CA ARG A 120 -7.70 16.81 4.14
C ARG A 120 -6.22 16.88 3.76
N LEU A 121 -5.78 16.12 2.76
CA LEU A 121 -4.40 16.17 2.26
C LEU A 121 -4.07 17.56 1.67
N ARG A 122 -4.93 18.08 0.78
CA ARG A 122 -4.75 19.39 0.13
C ARG A 122 -4.72 20.56 1.11
N SER A 123 -5.46 20.47 2.21
CA SER A 123 -5.58 21.55 3.19
C SER A 123 -4.64 21.39 4.40
N HIS A 124 -3.84 20.32 4.47
CA HIS A 124 -2.97 20.09 5.62
C HIS A 124 -1.80 21.09 5.60
N PRO A 125 -1.55 21.85 6.69
CA PRO A 125 -0.55 22.92 6.71
C PRO A 125 0.89 22.44 6.51
N GLU A 126 1.18 21.18 6.86
CA GLU A 126 2.50 20.57 6.67
C GLU A 126 2.64 19.76 5.37
N ALA A 127 1.56 19.61 4.59
CA ALA A 127 1.59 18.87 3.32
C ALA A 127 2.00 19.81 2.17
N ASP A 128 3.22 20.35 2.24
CA ASP A 128 3.70 21.31 1.25
C ASP A 128 3.66 20.72 -0.16
N GLY A 129 3.11 21.50 -1.10
CA GLY A 129 2.94 21.09 -2.50
C GLY A 129 1.72 20.24 -2.79
N PHE A 130 0.86 19.93 -1.81
CA PHE A 130 -0.37 19.16 -2.02
C PHE A 130 -1.61 19.99 -2.31
N ALA A 131 -1.57 21.32 -2.15
CA ALA A 131 -2.74 22.18 -2.32
C ALA A 131 -3.45 22.02 -3.69
N ASP A 132 -2.68 21.72 -4.74
CA ASP A 132 -3.13 21.49 -6.11
C ASP A 132 -3.06 20.00 -6.54
N TYR A 133 -2.76 19.08 -5.62
CA TYR A 133 -2.68 17.65 -5.91
C TYR A 133 -4.00 17.14 -6.48
N ASP A 134 -3.96 16.43 -7.61
CA ASP A 134 -5.13 15.88 -8.31
C ASP A 134 -6.16 16.93 -8.77
N THR A 135 -5.73 18.18 -9.00
CA THR A 135 -6.61 19.25 -9.55
C THR A 135 -6.39 19.50 -11.05
N GLN A 136 -5.33 18.92 -11.62
CA GLN A 136 -4.93 19.08 -13.03
C GLN A 136 -4.75 17.71 -13.67
N SER A 137 -4.83 17.64 -15.00
CA SER A 137 -4.52 16.42 -15.74
C SER A 137 -3.00 16.22 -15.94
N GLY A 138 -2.59 14.98 -16.21
CA GLY A 138 -1.20 14.62 -16.53
C GLY A 138 -0.21 14.67 -15.36
N ASP A 139 1.08 14.79 -15.66
CA ASP A 139 2.18 14.69 -14.69
C ASP A 139 2.11 15.71 -13.54
N ARG A 140 1.43 16.83 -13.75
CA ARG A 140 1.28 17.92 -12.77
C ARG A 140 0.19 17.65 -11.74
N GLY A 141 -0.82 16.85 -12.08
CA GLY A 141 -1.92 16.53 -11.19
C GLY A 141 -1.48 15.67 -10.02
N LYS A 142 -1.00 14.45 -10.32
CA LYS A 142 -0.78 13.40 -9.32
C LYS A 142 0.70 13.08 -9.03
N GLY A 143 1.65 13.76 -9.66
CA GLY A 143 3.08 13.46 -9.44
C GLY A 143 3.57 13.83 -8.03
N LEU A 144 4.58 13.14 -7.51
CA LEU A 144 5.19 13.43 -6.20
C LEU A 144 6.60 14.04 -6.32
N GLY A 145 6.90 14.69 -7.45
CA GLY A 145 8.15 15.41 -7.64
C GLY A 145 8.28 16.67 -6.76
N GLY A 146 9.52 17.17 -6.62
CA GLY A 146 9.78 18.48 -6.02
C GLY A 146 9.40 18.58 -4.55
N VAL A 147 8.73 19.68 -4.17
CA VAL A 147 8.35 19.96 -2.78
C VAL A 147 7.35 18.94 -2.22
N ARG A 148 6.47 18.40 -3.08
CA ARG A 148 5.44 17.43 -2.70
C ARG A 148 6.04 16.13 -2.18
N GLY A 149 7.04 15.57 -2.87
CA GLY A 149 7.76 14.40 -2.38
C GLY A 149 8.59 14.70 -1.13
N ARG A 150 9.28 15.85 -1.11
CA ARG A 150 10.10 16.24 0.06
C ARG A 150 9.30 16.40 1.35
N SER A 151 8.05 16.85 1.29
CA SER A 151 7.22 17.01 2.49
C SER A 151 6.80 15.66 3.10
N LEU A 152 6.84 14.57 2.34
CA LEU A 152 6.59 13.20 2.82
C LEU A 152 7.82 12.61 3.54
N LEU A 153 9.04 12.95 3.08
CA LEU A 153 10.28 12.39 3.62
C LEU A 153 10.51 12.79 5.08
N GLY A 154 11.07 11.87 5.87
CA GLY A 154 11.29 12.05 7.31
C GLY A 154 10.04 11.83 8.17
N ARG A 155 8.88 11.55 7.54
CA ARG A 155 7.60 11.29 8.22
C ARG A 155 7.17 9.81 8.13
N GLU A 156 8.04 8.93 7.66
CA GLU A 156 7.75 7.51 7.42
C GLU A 156 7.37 6.78 8.71
N ARG A 157 8.08 7.04 9.81
CA ARG A 157 7.71 6.47 11.12
C ARG A 157 6.31 6.90 11.55
N THR A 158 5.94 8.16 11.28
CA THR A 158 4.59 8.67 11.54
C THR A 158 3.57 7.96 10.66
N ALA A 159 3.85 7.80 9.36
CA ALA A 159 2.98 7.10 8.42
C ALA A 159 2.76 5.63 8.81
N VAL A 160 3.84 4.88 9.08
CA VAL A 160 3.80 3.49 9.55
C VAL A 160 2.99 3.36 10.83
N ARG A 161 3.27 4.21 11.83
CA ARG A 161 2.52 4.23 13.10
C ARG A 161 1.04 4.49 12.88
N ASN A 162 0.69 5.48 12.06
CA ASN A 162 -0.69 5.86 11.81
C ASN A 162 -1.44 4.77 11.05
N ALA A 163 -0.82 4.14 10.05
CA ALA A 163 -1.41 3.01 9.32
C ALA A 163 -1.58 1.76 10.19
N ARG A 164 -0.61 1.42 11.04
CA ARG A 164 -0.75 0.31 12.00
C ARG A 164 -1.91 0.53 12.98
N LYS A 165 -2.20 1.78 13.37
CA LYS A 165 -3.38 2.11 14.18
C LYS A 165 -4.69 1.83 13.43
N LEU A 166 -4.74 2.02 12.11
CA LEU A 166 -5.92 1.68 11.30
C LEU A 166 -6.24 0.19 11.37
N VAL A 167 -5.23 -0.68 11.35
CA VAL A 167 -5.43 -2.14 11.51
C VAL A 167 -6.10 -2.46 12.84
N ALA A 168 -5.70 -1.80 13.93
CA ALA A 168 -6.32 -1.97 15.25
C ALA A 168 -7.74 -1.41 15.35
N LEU A 169 -8.12 -0.49 14.45
CA LEU A 169 -9.46 0.08 14.33
C LEU A 169 -10.34 -0.68 13.31
N CYS A 170 -9.83 -1.77 12.73
CA CYS A 170 -10.54 -2.54 11.72
C CYS A 170 -11.92 -2.99 12.24
N PRO A 171 -13.01 -2.79 11.46
CA PRO A 171 -14.38 -3.09 11.90
C PRO A 171 -14.74 -4.59 11.85
N HIS A 172 -13.74 -5.48 11.85
CA HIS A 172 -13.97 -6.91 11.75
C HIS A 172 -14.80 -7.40 12.95
N PRO A 173 -15.95 -8.09 12.75
CA PRO A 173 -16.89 -8.38 13.83
C PRO A 173 -16.31 -9.19 14.99
N SER A 174 -15.38 -10.10 14.70
CA SER A 174 -14.75 -10.96 15.72
C SER A 174 -13.52 -10.32 16.39
N GLY A 175 -13.15 -9.09 15.99
CA GLY A 175 -11.95 -8.40 16.49
C GLY A 175 -10.64 -9.11 16.12
N GLY A 176 -9.58 -8.86 16.89
CA GLY A 176 -8.30 -9.55 16.72
C GLY A 176 -7.39 -9.01 15.61
N CYS A 177 -7.82 -7.98 14.86
CA CYS A 177 -6.94 -7.25 13.96
C CYS A 177 -5.99 -6.36 14.79
N SER A 178 -4.68 -6.53 14.60
CA SER A 178 -3.64 -5.73 15.24
C SER A 178 -2.35 -5.84 14.44
N ALA A 179 -1.75 -4.70 14.13
CA ALA A 179 -0.41 -4.64 13.55
C ALA A 179 0.69 -4.41 14.60
N LYS A 180 0.36 -4.49 15.90
CA LYS A 180 1.31 -4.24 16.99
C LYS A 180 2.41 -5.29 16.98
N GLY A 181 3.66 -4.86 16.85
CA GLY A 181 4.83 -5.73 16.89
C GLY A 181 5.01 -6.64 15.67
N LEU A 182 4.21 -6.47 14.61
CA LEU A 182 4.37 -7.28 13.41
C LEU A 182 5.61 -6.88 12.63
N THR A 183 6.48 -7.86 12.43
CA THR A 183 7.52 -7.87 11.42
C THR A 183 6.94 -8.27 10.07
N VAL A 184 7.63 -7.90 8.99
CA VAL A 184 7.26 -8.32 7.64
C VAL A 184 8.34 -9.27 7.14
N GLU A 185 8.04 -10.56 7.25
CA GLU A 185 8.90 -11.62 6.75
C GLU A 185 8.65 -11.87 5.27
N LYS A 186 9.69 -12.31 4.55
CA LYS A 186 9.58 -12.74 3.16
C LYS A 186 8.53 -13.85 3.03
N ILE A 187 7.65 -13.76 2.04
CA ILE A 187 6.77 -14.87 1.71
C ILE A 187 7.59 -15.94 0.96
N PRO A 188 7.56 -17.22 1.40
CA PRO A 188 8.17 -18.30 0.65
C PRO A 188 7.60 -18.37 -0.77
N GLY A 189 8.47 -18.56 -1.77
CA GLY A 189 8.02 -18.66 -3.16
C GLY A 189 7.05 -19.85 -3.39
N PRO A 190 6.29 -19.87 -4.49
CA PRO A 190 5.24 -20.86 -4.74
C PRO A 190 5.72 -22.32 -4.86
N ARG A 191 7.04 -22.52 -4.95
CA ARG A 191 7.72 -23.84 -4.95
C ARG A 191 8.18 -24.29 -3.55
N SER A 192 7.86 -23.54 -2.50
CA SER A 192 8.10 -23.95 -1.11
C SER A 192 7.38 -25.25 -0.80
N GLU A 193 8.06 -26.18 -0.13
CA GLU A 193 7.51 -27.47 0.29
C GLU A 193 6.33 -27.30 1.28
N THR A 194 6.32 -26.20 2.03
CA THR A 194 5.21 -25.77 2.88
C THR A 194 4.48 -24.61 2.22
N LYS A 195 3.23 -24.84 1.77
CA LYS A 195 2.32 -23.78 1.34
C LYS A 195 1.50 -23.29 2.52
N GLU A 196 1.62 -21.99 2.78
CA GLU A 196 0.80 -21.26 3.75
C GLU A 196 -0.66 -21.21 3.28
N THR A 197 -1.63 -21.31 4.20
CA THR A 197 -3.04 -21.14 3.85
C THR A 197 -3.38 -19.67 3.61
N TYR A 198 -4.53 -19.38 2.98
CA TYR A 198 -4.97 -17.99 2.82
C TYR A 198 -5.13 -17.29 4.18
N GLU A 199 -5.65 -17.98 5.20
CA GLU A 199 -5.82 -17.43 6.55
C GLU A 199 -4.49 -17.05 7.20
N GLU A 200 -3.47 -17.89 7.05
CA GLU A 200 -2.13 -17.63 7.57
C GLU A 200 -1.47 -16.47 6.82
N TRP A 201 -1.57 -16.45 5.48
CA TRP A 201 -1.12 -15.34 4.66
C TRP A 201 -1.83 -14.02 5.04
N ASN A 202 -3.13 -14.09 5.32
CA ASN A 202 -3.93 -12.94 5.71
C ASN A 202 -3.47 -12.35 7.06
N ARG A 203 -3.05 -13.20 8.01
CA ARG A 203 -2.49 -12.73 9.29
C ARG A 203 -1.21 -11.92 9.14
N ARG A 204 -0.44 -12.10 8.05
CA ARG A 204 0.75 -11.26 7.76
C ARG A 204 0.40 -9.78 7.55
N THR A 205 -0.85 -9.47 7.28
CA THR A 205 -1.34 -8.08 7.15
C THR A 205 -1.67 -7.44 8.50
N GLY A 206 -1.64 -8.22 9.59
CA GLY A 206 -2.13 -7.83 10.90
C GLY A 206 -3.64 -7.87 11.06
N HIS A 207 -4.35 -8.29 10.02
CA HIS A 207 -5.76 -8.59 10.12
C HIS A 207 -5.99 -10.03 10.59
N ALA A 208 -7.11 -10.27 11.28
CA ALA A 208 -7.50 -11.61 11.69
C ALA A 208 -7.64 -12.53 10.46
N ALA A 209 -7.46 -13.84 10.66
CA ALA A 209 -7.54 -14.86 9.60
C ALA A 209 -8.77 -14.70 8.69
N THR A 210 -9.93 -14.44 9.30
CA THR A 210 -11.24 -14.31 8.64
C THR A 210 -11.60 -12.86 8.28
N CYS A 211 -10.67 -11.91 8.41
CA CYS A 211 -10.91 -10.51 8.10
C CYS A 211 -10.91 -10.27 6.59
N ASP A 212 -12.11 -9.99 6.08
CA ASP A 212 -12.38 -9.69 4.69
C ASP A 212 -11.69 -8.37 4.24
N PRO A 213 -10.78 -8.43 3.25
CA PRO A 213 -10.06 -7.25 2.76
C PRO A 213 -10.98 -6.14 2.27
N VAL A 214 -12.17 -6.46 1.74
CA VAL A 214 -13.08 -5.43 1.22
C VAL A 214 -13.74 -4.60 2.32
N ARG A 215 -13.65 -5.03 3.59
CA ARG A 215 -14.26 -4.37 4.76
C ARG A 215 -13.26 -3.60 5.61
N ARG A 216 -12.01 -3.48 5.18
CA ARG A 216 -10.94 -2.79 5.92
C ARG A 216 -11.01 -1.27 5.75
N ASP A 217 -12.18 -0.65 5.94
CA ASP A 217 -12.34 0.81 5.82
C ASP A 217 -12.13 1.50 7.18
N PRO A 218 -11.17 2.43 7.31
CA PRO A 218 -10.07 2.70 6.38
C PRO A 218 -8.85 1.80 6.67
N SER A 219 -8.00 1.59 5.67
CA SER A 219 -6.74 0.84 5.81
C SER A 219 -5.70 1.28 4.79
N ALA A 220 -4.42 1.09 5.08
CA ALA A 220 -3.33 1.43 4.17
C ALA A 220 -2.14 0.49 4.39
N ASP A 221 -2.16 -0.70 3.78
CA ASP A 221 -1.18 -1.77 4.02
C ASP A 221 0.22 -1.45 3.44
N VAL A 222 0.41 -0.30 2.81
CA VAL A 222 1.71 0.21 2.32
C VAL A 222 2.76 0.28 3.45
N TRP A 223 2.34 0.45 4.71
CA TRP A 223 3.25 0.39 5.86
C TRP A 223 4.06 -0.91 5.91
N ARG A 224 3.52 -2.01 5.42
CA ARG A 224 4.21 -3.32 5.40
C ARG A 224 5.43 -3.29 4.50
N LEU A 225 5.33 -2.60 3.36
CA LEU A 225 6.46 -2.42 2.46
C LEU A 225 7.55 -1.60 3.14
N LEU A 226 7.20 -0.49 3.79
CA LEU A 226 8.21 0.31 4.50
C LEU A 226 8.91 -0.51 5.59
N VAL A 227 8.14 -1.27 6.37
CA VAL A 227 8.69 -2.13 7.44
C VAL A 227 9.58 -3.24 6.87
N SER A 228 9.23 -3.86 5.73
CA SER A 228 10.10 -4.89 5.11
C SER A 228 11.41 -4.31 4.60
N LEU A 229 11.44 -3.02 4.26
CA LEU A 229 12.64 -2.27 3.85
C LEU A 229 13.40 -1.65 5.03
N GLY A 230 12.95 -1.86 6.27
CA GLY A 230 13.55 -1.24 7.46
C GLY A 230 13.36 0.28 7.54
N ILE A 231 12.32 0.81 6.89
CA ILE A 231 11.97 2.23 6.86
C ILE A 231 10.85 2.50 7.87
N GLY A 232 11.00 3.55 8.67
CA GLY A 232 9.96 3.94 9.64
C GLY A 232 9.74 2.93 10.77
N THR A 233 10.66 1.97 10.94
CA THR A 233 10.73 1.09 12.09
C THR A 233 11.37 1.82 13.27
N ASP A 234 11.03 1.40 14.50
CA ASP A 234 11.85 1.76 15.64
C ASP A 234 13.17 0.98 15.48
N ASP A 235 14.21 1.65 14.99
CA ASP A 235 15.57 1.10 15.07
C ASP A 235 15.83 0.71 16.53
N SER A 236 16.41 -0.47 16.73
CA SER A 236 16.82 -1.00 18.04
C SER A 236 17.75 -0.07 18.80
#